data_AF-A0A292SA83-F1
#
_entry.id   AF-A0A292SA83-F1
#
_cell.length_a   1.000
_cell.length_b   1.000
_cell.length_c   1.000
_cell.angle_alpha   90.00
_cell.angle_beta   90.00
_cell.angle_gamma   90.00
#
_symmetry.space_group_name_H-M   'P 1'
#
loop_
_entity.id
_entity.type
_entity.pdbx_description
1 polymer ?
#
loop_
_entity_poly.entity_id
_entity_poly.type
_entity_poly.pdbx_seq_one_letter_code
_entity_poly.pdbx_strand_id
1 'polypeptide(L)'
;DTAEGEKLLREKVKFYAERFDGFRVDASWTYANQPLIKGGNTEKKYYADKILNLIDDEVKKVKGSGFDLKNITHEFATSTDNFNIYDGLNLKPYVAERMKIYTSDHISDNWGSNKNFLERGWRPNCFIIGASNHDSPKIEATEEQAKTLSKILKIPYEKLTSRKEFIKAKLAEPMGAVNNMIYFMDALNLDSQDREQHFTTKIPDNYQEHYFKSLENGEGFNPMDALEKTFKSEGLDKKDPKLFKKIVKYRKILEQKEKQTSPILKWTCGVICSGLIIYGFLKHYKKHHSDSI
;
A
#
# COMPACT_ATOMS: atom_id res chain seq x y z
N ASP A 1 4.35 -19.62 -24.31
CA ASP A 1 3.51 -20.39 -25.25
C ASP A 1 3.96 -21.81 -25.53
N THR A 2 5.06 -22.27 -24.92
CA THR A 2 5.40 -23.70 -24.96
C THR A 2 4.75 -24.41 -23.77
N ALA A 3 4.52 -25.71 -23.90
CA ALA A 3 4.01 -26.53 -22.80
C ALA A 3 4.97 -26.51 -21.60
N GLU A 4 6.28 -26.50 -21.87
CA GLU A 4 7.33 -26.44 -20.86
C GLU A 4 7.31 -25.10 -20.11
N GLY A 5 7.10 -23.99 -20.83
CA GLY A 5 7.03 -22.65 -20.22
C GLY A 5 5.78 -22.47 -19.36
N GLU A 6 4.64 -23.01 -19.80
CA GLU A 6 3.43 -23.04 -18.97
C GLU A 6 3.64 -23.89 -17.71
N LYS A 7 4.23 -25.09 -17.86
CA LYS A 7 4.54 -25.97 -16.72
C LYS A 7 5.43 -25.26 -15.70
N LEU A 8 6.50 -24.61 -16.16
CA LEU A 8 7.41 -23.86 -15.28
C LEU A 8 6.69 -22.71 -14.56
N LEU A 9 5.83 -21.96 -15.25
CA LEU A 9 5.04 -20.90 -14.63
C LEU A 9 4.13 -21.45 -13.54
N ARG A 10 3.43 -22.56 -13.82
CA ARG A 10 2.55 -23.22 -12.85
C ARG A 10 3.33 -23.72 -11.63
N GLU A 11 4.49 -24.34 -11.82
CA GLU A 11 5.35 -24.77 -10.71
C GLU A 11 5.81 -23.59 -9.85
N LYS A 12 6.19 -22.47 -10.47
CA LYS A 12 6.51 -21.22 -9.75
C LYS A 12 5.32 -20.70 -8.95
N VAL A 13 4.13 -20.62 -9.56
CA VAL A 13 2.92 -20.14 -8.88
C VAL A 13 2.55 -21.05 -7.72
N LYS A 14 2.58 -22.37 -7.94
CA LYS A 14 2.35 -23.38 -6.91
C LYS A 14 3.29 -23.20 -5.73
N PHE A 15 4.59 -23.01 -5.98
CA PHE A 15 5.58 -22.79 -4.93
C PHE A 15 5.21 -21.63 -3.99
N TYR A 16 4.80 -20.48 -4.53
CA TYR A 16 4.36 -19.33 -3.74
C TYR A 16 3.01 -19.57 -3.07
N ALA A 17 2.04 -20.14 -3.79
CA ALA A 17 0.72 -20.44 -3.27
C ALA A 17 0.75 -21.43 -2.10
N GLU A 18 1.69 -22.37 -2.06
CA GLU A 18 1.84 -23.29 -0.91
C GLU A 18 2.36 -22.60 0.35
N ARG A 19 3.10 -21.49 0.21
CA ARG A 19 3.90 -20.89 1.29
C ARG A 19 3.32 -19.61 1.87
N PHE A 20 2.57 -18.86 1.07
CA PHE A 20 2.08 -17.54 1.45
C PHE A 20 0.56 -17.46 1.33
N ASP A 21 -0.07 -16.64 2.16
CA ASP A 21 -1.52 -16.37 2.10
C ASP A 21 -1.91 -15.58 0.85
N GLY A 22 -0.95 -14.85 0.29
CA GLY A 22 -1.04 -14.10 -0.95
C GLY A 22 0.37 -13.74 -1.43
N PHE A 23 0.49 -13.28 -2.67
CA PHE A 23 1.77 -12.83 -3.22
C PHE A 23 1.58 -11.70 -4.24
N ARG A 24 2.64 -10.92 -4.44
CA ARG A 24 2.72 -9.90 -5.49
C ARG A 24 3.32 -10.49 -6.75
N VAL A 25 2.63 -10.32 -7.87
CA VAL A 25 3.15 -10.59 -9.21
C VAL A 25 3.79 -9.30 -9.73
N ASP A 26 5.11 -9.23 -9.56
CA ASP A 26 5.96 -8.16 -10.06
C ASP A 26 5.84 -7.99 -11.57
N ALA A 27 5.86 -6.75 -12.05
CA ALA A 27 5.74 -6.41 -13.47
C ALA A 27 4.63 -7.21 -14.20
N SER A 28 3.45 -7.35 -13.55
CA SER A 28 2.32 -8.14 -14.04
C SER A 28 1.88 -7.80 -15.46
N TRP A 29 2.08 -6.54 -15.87
CA TRP A 29 1.79 -6.08 -17.23
C TRP A 29 2.53 -6.88 -18.31
N THR A 30 3.70 -7.45 -18.02
CA THR A 30 4.48 -8.26 -18.96
C THR A 30 3.79 -9.59 -19.31
N TYR A 31 2.96 -10.14 -18.41
CA TYR A 31 2.16 -11.33 -18.68
C TYR A 31 0.95 -11.04 -19.59
N ALA A 32 0.55 -9.77 -19.69
CA ALA A 32 -0.49 -9.31 -20.61
C ALA A 32 0.10 -8.80 -21.95
N ASN A 33 1.26 -8.15 -21.91
CA ASN A 33 1.94 -7.59 -23.07
C ASN A 33 3.46 -7.77 -22.93
N GLN A 34 3.95 -8.92 -23.38
CA GLN A 34 5.32 -9.35 -23.15
C GLN A 34 6.29 -8.64 -24.11
N PRO A 35 7.27 -7.88 -23.61
CA PRO A 35 8.36 -7.38 -24.44
C PRO A 35 9.31 -8.53 -24.82
N LEU A 36 9.73 -8.57 -26.08
CA LEU A 36 10.64 -9.55 -26.65
C LEU A 36 11.78 -8.81 -27.36
N ILE A 37 13.00 -8.94 -26.84
CA ILE A 37 14.18 -8.32 -27.46
C ILE A 37 14.75 -9.28 -28.50
N LYS A 38 14.78 -8.86 -29.78
CA LYS A 38 15.39 -9.59 -30.88
C LYS A 38 16.25 -8.67 -31.73
N GLY A 39 17.55 -8.98 -31.83
CA GLY A 39 18.48 -8.22 -32.66
C GLY A 39 18.57 -6.72 -32.33
N GLY A 40 18.35 -6.35 -31.06
CA GLY A 40 18.33 -4.95 -30.60
C GLY A 40 16.97 -4.26 -30.72
N ASN A 41 15.97 -4.88 -31.36
CA ASN A 41 14.60 -4.37 -31.43
C ASN A 41 13.72 -4.99 -30.35
N THR A 42 12.76 -4.21 -29.83
CA THR A 42 11.72 -4.71 -28.92
C THR A 42 10.45 -4.99 -29.70
N GLU A 43 10.16 -6.27 -29.94
CA GLU A 43 8.83 -6.74 -30.36
C GLU A 43 7.94 -6.90 -29.13
N LYS A 44 6.62 -6.79 -29.29
CA LYS A 44 5.66 -7.03 -28.20
C LYS A 44 4.71 -8.14 -28.56
N LYS A 45 4.53 -9.10 -27.65
CA LYS A 45 3.55 -10.16 -27.79
C LYS A 45 2.41 -9.97 -26.81
N TYR A 46 1.22 -9.74 -27.36
CA TYR A 46 0.02 -9.49 -26.59
C TYR A 46 -0.69 -10.80 -26.22
N TYR A 47 -0.87 -11.01 -24.92
CA TYR A 47 -1.54 -12.19 -24.34
C TYR A 47 -2.86 -11.86 -23.67
N ALA A 48 -3.20 -10.57 -23.53
CA ALA A 48 -4.35 -10.09 -22.77
C ALA A 48 -4.37 -10.71 -21.35
N ASP A 49 -5.31 -11.59 -21.07
CA ASP A 49 -5.52 -12.24 -19.78
C ASP A 49 -5.01 -13.68 -19.72
N LYS A 50 -4.62 -14.28 -20.85
CA LYS A 50 -4.29 -15.71 -20.97
C LYS A 50 -3.32 -16.15 -19.88
N ILE A 51 -2.19 -15.47 -19.75
CA ILE A 51 -1.15 -15.87 -18.79
C ILE A 51 -1.52 -15.51 -17.36
N LEU A 52 -2.27 -14.42 -17.15
CA LEU A 52 -2.80 -14.06 -15.84
C LEU A 52 -3.81 -15.10 -15.33
N ASN A 53 -4.66 -15.63 -16.22
CA ASN A 53 -5.60 -16.70 -15.88
C ASN A 53 -4.86 -18.00 -15.50
N LEU A 54 -3.72 -18.32 -16.12
CA LEU A 54 -2.90 -19.46 -15.70
C LEU A 54 -2.42 -19.34 -14.25
N ILE A 55 -2.06 -18.12 -13.82
CA ILE A 55 -1.67 -17.82 -12.44
C ILE A 55 -2.87 -18.02 -11.51
N ASP A 56 -3.99 -17.40 -11.82
CA ASP A 56 -5.21 -17.46 -11.00
C ASP A 56 -5.73 -18.91 -10.84
N ASP A 57 -5.75 -19.66 -11.94
CA ASP A 57 -6.15 -21.08 -11.96
C ASP A 57 -5.25 -21.93 -11.07
N GLU A 58 -3.94 -21.73 -11.14
CA GLU A 58 -3.00 -22.51 -10.35
C GLU A 58 -3.09 -22.17 -8.85
N VAL A 59 -3.30 -20.90 -8.52
CA VAL A 59 -3.59 -20.49 -7.13
C VAL A 59 -4.85 -21.19 -6.63
N LYS A 60 -5.93 -21.20 -7.42
CA LYS A 60 -7.19 -21.86 -7.06
C LYS A 60 -7.06 -23.37 -6.90
N LYS A 61 -6.20 -24.03 -7.71
CA LYS A 61 -5.90 -25.46 -7.54
C LYS A 61 -5.22 -25.76 -6.21
N VAL A 62 -4.26 -24.92 -5.81
CA VAL A 62 -3.46 -25.12 -4.59
C VAL A 62 -4.23 -24.69 -3.33
N LYS A 63 -4.90 -23.55 -3.38
CA LYS A 63 -5.59 -22.93 -2.22
C LYS A 63 -7.08 -23.29 -2.11
N GLY A 64 -7.64 -23.93 -3.14
CA GLY A 64 -9.06 -24.26 -3.23
C GLY A 64 -9.89 -23.23 -4.01
N SER A 65 -11.01 -23.69 -4.57
CA SER A 65 -11.88 -22.90 -5.45
C SER A 65 -12.50 -21.66 -4.76
N GLY A 66 -12.63 -21.69 -3.43
CA GLY A 66 -13.15 -20.57 -2.62
C GLY A 66 -12.12 -19.49 -2.30
N PHE A 67 -10.83 -19.67 -2.62
CA PHE A 67 -9.78 -18.71 -2.27
C PHE A 67 -10.03 -17.32 -2.90
N ASP A 68 -9.90 -16.23 -2.14
CA ASP A 68 -10.08 -14.89 -2.70
C ASP A 68 -8.84 -14.46 -3.51
N LEU A 69 -8.98 -14.34 -4.83
CA LEU A 69 -7.91 -13.91 -5.74
C LEU A 69 -7.48 -12.46 -5.50
N LYS A 70 -8.23 -11.67 -4.72
CA LYS A 70 -7.78 -10.34 -4.29
C LYS A 70 -6.58 -10.37 -3.35
N ASN A 71 -6.23 -11.54 -2.81
CA ASN A 71 -4.97 -11.76 -2.09
C ASN A 71 -3.76 -11.88 -3.04
N ILE A 72 -3.98 -11.99 -4.36
CA ILE A 72 -2.92 -11.91 -5.36
C ILE A 72 -2.88 -10.48 -5.89
N THR A 73 -1.76 -9.81 -5.66
CA THR A 73 -1.58 -8.41 -6.04
C THR A 73 -0.79 -8.31 -7.35
N HIS A 74 -1.23 -7.43 -8.24
CA HIS A 74 -0.66 -7.28 -9.57
C HIS A 74 -0.12 -5.87 -9.77
N GLU A 75 1.14 -5.80 -10.18
CA GLU A 75 1.77 -4.55 -10.56
C GLU A 75 1.62 -4.30 -12.06
N PHE A 76 0.70 -3.42 -12.43
CA PHE A 76 0.60 -2.90 -13.79
C PHE A 76 1.25 -1.52 -13.93
N ALA A 77 2.24 -1.20 -13.08
CA ALA A 77 2.95 0.07 -13.08
C ALA A 77 4.01 0.08 -14.19
N THR A 78 3.70 0.75 -15.31
CA THR A 78 4.63 1.01 -16.41
C THR A 78 4.13 2.19 -17.26
N SER A 79 4.92 2.64 -18.23
CA SER A 79 4.49 3.68 -19.16
C SER A 79 3.36 3.19 -20.08
N THR A 80 2.54 4.12 -20.58
CA THR A 80 1.49 3.82 -21.55
C THR A 80 2.02 3.21 -22.84
N ASP A 81 3.27 3.52 -23.19
CA ASP A 81 3.94 2.96 -24.36
C ASP A 81 4.21 1.45 -24.17
N ASN A 82 4.53 1.02 -22.96
CA ASN A 82 4.77 -0.39 -22.64
C ASN A 82 3.47 -1.16 -22.46
N PHE A 83 2.56 -0.63 -21.65
CA PHE A 83 1.26 -1.22 -21.44
C PHE A 83 0.24 -0.17 -20.96
N ASN A 84 -0.74 0.10 -21.81
CA ASN A 84 -1.91 0.87 -21.39
C ASN A 84 -2.90 -0.05 -20.66
N ILE A 85 -3.26 0.31 -19.43
CA ILE A 85 -4.24 -0.42 -18.61
C ILE A 85 -5.69 -0.15 -19.04
N TYR A 86 -5.92 0.88 -19.84
CA TYR A 86 -7.22 1.25 -20.36
C TYR A 86 -7.44 0.73 -21.78
N ASP A 87 -8.71 0.48 -22.08
CA ASP A 87 -9.27 0.34 -23.42
C ASP A 87 -10.33 1.44 -23.59
N GLY A 88 -9.98 2.48 -24.34
CA GLY A 88 -10.72 3.74 -24.35
C GLY A 88 -10.77 4.39 -22.95
N LEU A 89 -11.99 4.61 -22.44
CA LEU A 89 -12.22 5.21 -21.12
C LEU A 89 -12.32 4.17 -19.99
N ASN A 90 -12.35 2.88 -20.32
CA ASN A 90 -12.57 1.81 -19.35
C ASN A 90 -11.28 1.09 -19.04
N LEU A 91 -11.12 0.61 -17.80
CA LEU A 91 -10.07 -0.35 -17.50
C LEU A 91 -10.28 -1.62 -18.33
N LYS A 92 -9.20 -2.20 -18.82
CA LYS A 92 -9.25 -3.54 -19.44
C LYS A 92 -9.87 -4.52 -18.45
N PRO A 93 -10.80 -5.40 -18.87
CA PRO A 93 -11.54 -6.27 -17.92
C PRO A 93 -10.63 -7.10 -17.01
N TYR A 94 -9.55 -7.61 -17.57
CA TYR A 94 -8.56 -8.44 -16.86
C TYR A 94 -7.64 -7.64 -15.92
N VAL A 95 -7.68 -6.30 -15.98
CA VAL A 95 -7.04 -5.40 -15.01
C VAL A 95 -8.06 -4.93 -13.97
N ALA A 96 -9.31 -4.66 -14.37
CA ALA A 96 -10.34 -4.09 -13.52
C ALA A 96 -10.65 -4.95 -12.28
N GLU A 97 -10.77 -6.26 -12.46
CA GLU A 97 -11.20 -7.21 -11.41
C GLU A 97 -10.07 -7.66 -10.48
N ARG A 98 -8.80 -7.54 -10.89
CA ARG A 98 -7.64 -7.99 -10.10
C ARG A 98 -7.19 -6.96 -9.07
N MET A 99 -6.62 -7.40 -7.96
CA MET A 99 -6.04 -6.48 -6.99
C MET A 99 -4.77 -5.85 -7.56
N LYS A 100 -4.77 -4.52 -7.65
CA LYS A 100 -3.67 -3.71 -8.18
C LYS A 100 -2.84 -3.14 -7.04
N ILE A 101 -1.54 -2.93 -7.24
CA ILE A 101 -0.68 -2.26 -6.25
C ILE A 101 0.07 -1.10 -6.88
N TYR A 102 0.00 0.07 -6.26
CA TYR A 102 0.62 1.32 -6.73
C TYR A 102 1.17 2.15 -5.58
N THR A 103 2.08 3.05 -5.90
CA THR A 103 2.54 4.11 -4.98
C THR A 103 2.08 5.46 -5.48
N SER A 104 2.12 6.44 -4.59
CA SER A 104 1.86 7.84 -4.91
C SER A 104 3.12 8.59 -5.37
N ASP A 105 4.27 7.92 -5.62
CA ASP A 105 5.56 8.56 -5.94
C ASP A 105 5.45 9.66 -6.99
N HIS A 106 4.63 9.41 -8.02
CA HIS A 106 4.35 10.33 -9.11
C HIS A 106 2.93 10.91 -9.06
N ILE A 107 2.44 11.21 -7.86
CA ILE A 107 1.13 11.87 -7.69
C ILE A 107 1.10 13.16 -8.51
N SER A 108 0.02 13.36 -9.25
CA SER A 108 -0.24 14.55 -10.05
C SER A 108 -1.73 14.86 -9.98
N ASP A 109 -2.17 15.97 -10.58
CA ASP A 109 -3.59 16.34 -10.61
C ASP A 109 -4.51 15.22 -11.14
N ASN A 110 -3.94 14.27 -11.89
CA ASN A 110 -4.69 13.26 -12.62
C ASN A 110 -4.09 11.83 -12.47
N TRP A 111 -3.19 11.56 -11.54
CA TRP A 111 -2.63 10.22 -11.35
C TRP A 111 -2.05 10.01 -9.96
N GLY A 112 -1.89 8.74 -9.56
CA GLY A 112 -1.08 8.38 -8.39
C GLY A 112 -1.70 8.78 -7.05
N SER A 113 -3.04 8.88 -6.97
CA SER A 113 -3.78 9.14 -5.74
C SER A 113 -5.02 8.26 -5.66
N ASN A 114 -5.49 7.99 -4.44
CA ASN A 114 -6.75 7.31 -4.18
C ASN A 114 -7.91 8.00 -4.94
N LYS A 115 -8.00 9.33 -4.82
CA LYS A 115 -9.02 10.12 -5.52
C LYS A 115 -8.96 9.90 -7.03
N ASN A 116 -7.77 10.00 -7.63
CA ASN A 116 -7.63 9.88 -9.07
C ASN A 116 -7.95 8.50 -9.60
N PHE A 117 -7.61 7.43 -8.86
CA PHE A 117 -7.98 6.06 -9.24
C PHE A 117 -9.49 5.86 -9.20
N LEU A 118 -10.17 6.35 -8.16
CA LEU A 118 -11.63 6.28 -8.07
C LEU A 118 -12.32 7.06 -9.20
N GLU A 119 -11.87 8.28 -9.49
CA GLU A 119 -12.39 9.10 -10.60
C GLU A 119 -12.15 8.47 -11.98
N ARG A 120 -11.19 7.53 -12.08
CA ARG A 120 -10.88 6.76 -13.29
C ARG A 120 -11.61 5.43 -13.37
N GLY A 121 -12.61 5.21 -12.51
CA GLY A 121 -13.43 4.00 -12.53
C GLY A 121 -12.78 2.79 -11.87
N TRP A 122 -11.73 2.98 -11.06
CA TRP A 122 -11.18 1.87 -10.29
C TRP A 122 -12.11 1.54 -9.13
N ARG A 123 -12.39 0.25 -8.95
CA ARG A 123 -13.18 -0.20 -7.78
C ARG A 123 -12.34 -0.05 -6.51
N PRO A 124 -12.87 0.54 -5.42
CA PRO A 124 -12.14 0.76 -4.17
C PRO A 124 -11.48 -0.52 -3.61
N ASN A 125 -12.13 -1.66 -3.77
CA ASN A 125 -11.67 -2.95 -3.28
C ASN A 125 -10.85 -3.76 -4.30
N CYS A 126 -10.29 -3.11 -5.32
CA CYS A 126 -9.45 -3.74 -6.34
C CYS A 126 -8.11 -3.00 -6.52
N PHE A 127 -7.72 -2.11 -5.61
CA PHE A 127 -6.37 -1.57 -5.57
C PHE A 127 -5.87 -1.35 -4.14
N ILE A 128 -4.55 -1.33 -4.00
CA ILE A 128 -3.78 -0.94 -2.84
C ILE A 128 -2.92 0.26 -3.29
N ILE A 129 -2.91 1.32 -2.48
CA ILE A 129 -2.01 2.45 -2.68
C ILE A 129 -1.19 2.72 -1.41
N GLY A 130 0.09 3.03 -1.58
CA GLY A 130 0.96 3.52 -0.52
C GLY A 130 1.65 4.82 -0.92
N ALA A 131 2.32 5.47 0.04
CA ALA A 131 3.07 6.69 -0.28
C ALA A 131 4.26 6.35 -1.20
N SER A 132 5.08 5.40 -0.74
CA SER A 132 6.26 4.87 -1.41
C SER A 132 6.36 3.33 -1.26
N ASN A 133 7.37 2.71 -1.85
CA ASN A 133 7.73 1.30 -1.75
C ASN A 133 9.26 1.11 -1.74
N HIS A 134 9.73 -0.13 -1.92
CA HIS A 134 11.16 -0.46 -1.90
C HIS A 134 11.98 0.09 -3.07
N ASP A 135 11.33 0.43 -4.19
CA ASP A 135 11.96 1.04 -5.37
C ASP A 135 11.87 2.56 -5.36
N SER A 136 11.04 3.13 -4.46
CA SER A 136 10.84 4.56 -4.37
C SER A 136 12.07 5.29 -3.82
N PRO A 137 12.39 6.48 -4.36
CA PRO A 137 13.34 7.37 -3.72
C PRO A 137 12.76 7.91 -2.40
N LYS A 138 13.62 8.53 -1.59
CA LYS A 138 13.16 9.27 -0.42
C LYS A 138 12.11 10.33 -0.81
N ILE A 139 11.09 10.48 0.03
CA ILE A 139 10.02 11.46 -0.21
C ILE A 139 10.61 12.88 -0.16
N GLU A 140 10.57 13.56 -1.30
CA GLU A 140 10.97 14.95 -1.44
C GLU A 140 9.79 15.81 -1.88
N ALA A 141 9.74 17.03 -1.35
CA ALA A 141 8.67 17.96 -1.64
C ALA A 141 8.85 18.59 -3.01
N THR A 142 7.84 18.45 -3.88
CA THR A 142 7.75 19.18 -5.15
C THR A 142 6.53 20.07 -5.15
N GLU A 143 6.63 21.21 -5.85
CA GLU A 143 5.55 22.19 -5.94
C GLU A 143 4.28 21.59 -6.56
N GLU A 144 4.42 20.79 -7.62
CA GLU A 144 3.30 20.14 -8.31
C GLU A 144 2.55 19.16 -7.38
N GLN A 145 3.29 18.33 -6.65
CA GLN A 145 2.68 17.40 -5.70
C GLN A 145 2.03 18.15 -4.52
N ALA A 146 2.65 19.25 -4.06
CA ALA A 146 2.09 20.05 -2.98
C ALA A 146 0.76 20.70 -3.39
N LYS A 147 0.67 21.23 -4.61
CA LYS A 147 -0.59 21.76 -5.19
C LYS A 147 -1.65 20.67 -5.31
N THR A 148 -1.26 19.47 -5.76
CA THR A 148 -2.18 18.33 -5.88
C THR A 148 -2.71 17.88 -4.52
N LEU A 149 -1.82 17.67 -3.55
CA LEU A 149 -2.18 17.28 -2.17
C LEU A 149 -3.03 18.34 -1.48
N SER A 150 -2.75 19.62 -1.73
CA SER A 150 -3.56 20.74 -1.23
C SER A 150 -5.02 20.62 -1.67
N LYS A 151 -5.27 20.33 -2.96
CA LYS A 151 -6.62 20.10 -3.51
C LYS A 151 -7.29 18.86 -2.93
N ILE A 152 -6.57 17.74 -2.83
CA ILE A 152 -7.11 16.46 -2.36
C ILE A 152 -7.47 16.52 -0.88
N LEU A 153 -6.53 16.97 -0.04
CA LEU A 153 -6.66 16.95 1.42
C LEU A 153 -7.30 18.24 1.98
N LYS A 154 -7.57 19.23 1.13
CA LYS A 154 -8.11 20.54 1.52
C LYS A 154 -7.21 21.26 2.53
N ILE A 155 -5.89 21.13 2.36
CA ILE A 155 -4.87 21.80 3.16
C ILE A 155 -4.38 23.02 2.38
N PRO A 156 -4.29 24.23 2.97
CA PRO A 156 -3.73 25.40 2.28
C PRO A 156 -2.35 25.11 1.70
N TYR A 157 -2.13 25.47 0.43
CA TYR A 157 -0.90 25.19 -0.30
C TYR A 157 0.33 25.75 0.42
N GLU A 158 0.20 26.92 1.03
CA GLU A 158 1.26 27.61 1.76
C GLU A 158 1.81 26.75 2.89
N LYS A 159 0.96 25.92 3.53
CA LYS A 159 1.42 24.98 4.58
C LYS A 159 2.26 23.84 4.01
N LEU A 160 1.93 23.38 2.80
CA LEU A 160 2.63 22.28 2.14
C LEU A 160 3.96 22.70 1.50
N THR A 161 4.30 23.99 1.53
CA THR A 161 5.67 24.45 1.23
C THR A 161 6.68 24.03 2.30
N SER A 162 6.21 23.72 3.52
CA SER A 162 7.03 23.09 4.55
C SER A 162 7.22 21.61 4.25
N ARG A 163 8.48 21.16 4.13
CA ARG A 163 8.83 19.74 3.92
C ARG A 163 8.14 18.80 4.92
N LYS A 164 8.04 19.20 6.19
CA LYS A 164 7.41 18.40 7.25
C LYS A 164 5.91 18.21 7.01
N GLU A 165 5.20 19.29 6.68
CA GLU A 165 3.77 19.21 6.40
C GLU A 165 3.48 18.54 5.07
N PHE A 166 4.37 18.69 4.07
CA PHE A 166 4.33 17.94 2.83
C PHE A 166 4.42 16.43 3.07
N ILE A 167 5.42 15.96 3.83
CA ILE A 167 5.59 14.52 4.13
C ILE A 167 4.36 13.97 4.84
N LYS A 168 3.86 14.67 5.87
CA LYS A 168 2.64 14.27 6.57
C LYS A 168 1.44 14.18 5.62
N ALA A 169 1.29 15.13 4.70
CA ALA A 169 0.22 15.10 3.69
C ALA A 169 0.40 13.95 2.70
N LYS A 170 1.63 13.71 2.24
CA LYS A 170 1.99 12.61 1.34
C LYS A 170 1.66 11.24 1.94
N LEU A 171 1.97 11.04 3.21
CA LEU A 171 1.66 9.82 3.95
C LEU A 171 0.18 9.69 4.33
N ALA A 172 -0.55 10.81 4.39
CA ALA A 172 -1.97 10.82 4.72
C ALA A 172 -2.87 10.43 3.55
N GLU A 173 -2.52 10.85 2.32
CA GLU A 173 -3.37 10.64 1.14
C GLU A 173 -3.75 9.16 0.92
N PRO A 174 -2.82 8.20 0.98
CA PRO A 174 -3.15 6.78 0.80
C PRO A 174 -4.13 6.23 1.84
N MET A 175 -4.20 6.82 3.04
CA MET A 175 -5.07 6.35 4.13
C MET A 175 -6.56 6.51 3.82
N GLY A 176 -6.94 7.29 2.79
CA GLY A 176 -8.31 7.35 2.30
C GLY A 176 -8.72 6.14 1.44
N ALA A 177 -7.78 5.28 1.04
CA ALA A 177 -8.08 4.09 0.25
C ALA A 177 -8.56 2.92 1.14
N VAL A 178 -9.48 2.11 0.59
CA VAL A 178 -10.01 0.91 1.25
C VAL A 178 -8.88 -0.08 1.57
N ASN A 179 -7.96 -0.28 0.63
CA ASN A 179 -6.71 -0.97 0.89
C ASN A 179 -5.56 0.01 0.72
N ASN A 180 -4.73 0.11 1.74
CA ASN A 180 -3.53 0.96 1.73
C ASN A 180 -2.34 0.17 2.25
N MET A 181 -1.15 0.68 1.96
CA MET A 181 0.09 0.14 2.49
C MET A 181 0.97 1.27 3.04
N ILE A 182 1.77 0.92 4.04
CA ILE A 182 2.77 1.81 4.62
C ILE A 182 4.11 1.10 4.46
N TYR A 183 5.07 1.78 3.82
CA TYR A 183 6.43 1.29 3.78
C TYR A 183 7.13 1.65 5.10
N PHE A 184 7.76 0.67 5.75
CA PHE A 184 8.36 0.88 7.07
C PHE A 184 9.49 1.92 7.04
N MET A 185 10.17 2.10 5.90
CA MET A 185 11.18 3.14 5.74
C MET A 185 10.55 4.54 5.84
N ASP A 186 9.37 4.75 5.24
CA ASP A 186 8.63 6.02 5.41
C ASP A 186 8.20 6.23 6.86
N ALA A 187 7.69 5.16 7.50
CA ALA A 187 7.19 5.24 8.86
C ALA A 187 8.28 5.65 9.85
N LEU A 188 9.50 5.17 9.62
CA LEU A 188 10.66 5.41 10.44
C LEU A 188 11.55 6.56 9.94
N ASN A 189 11.31 7.10 8.73
CA ASN A 189 12.20 8.05 8.05
C ASN A 189 13.63 7.50 7.88
N LEU A 190 13.73 6.24 7.46
CA LEU A 190 15.00 5.60 7.14
C LEU A 190 15.40 5.90 5.69
N ASP A 191 16.69 5.89 5.41
CA ASP A 191 17.20 6.01 4.05
C ASP A 191 17.11 4.66 3.35
N SER A 192 16.24 4.57 2.33
CA SER A 192 15.99 3.34 1.57
C SER A 192 16.98 3.16 0.43
N GLN A 193 17.71 4.21 0.02
CA GLN A 193 18.52 4.20 -1.21
C GLN A 193 19.87 4.90 -1.06
N ASP A 194 20.72 4.40 -0.16
CA ASP A 194 22.15 4.51 -0.44
C ASP A 194 22.45 3.66 -1.69
N ARG A 195 22.74 4.31 -2.82
CA ARG A 195 22.88 3.67 -4.15
C ARG A 195 24.04 2.67 -4.21
N GLU A 196 24.97 2.72 -3.26
CA GLU A 196 26.05 1.73 -3.15
C GLU A 196 25.64 0.51 -2.30
N GLN A 197 24.53 0.60 -1.55
CA GLN A 197 24.11 -0.40 -0.56
C GLN A 197 22.64 -0.79 -0.68
N HIS A 198 22.20 -1.12 -1.90
CA HIS A 198 20.86 -1.65 -2.11
C HIS A 198 20.56 -2.84 -1.18
N PHE A 199 19.39 -2.81 -0.54
CA PHE A 199 18.86 -3.88 0.32
C PHE A 199 19.64 -4.16 1.63
N THR A 200 20.50 -3.25 2.09
CA THR A 200 21.23 -3.44 3.36
C THR A 200 20.60 -2.74 4.56
N THR A 201 19.74 -1.74 4.33
CA THR A 201 19.12 -0.96 5.42
C THR A 201 18.28 -1.86 6.31
N LYS A 202 18.58 -1.83 7.61
CA LYS A 202 17.87 -2.57 8.65
C LYS A 202 17.05 -1.63 9.52
N ILE A 203 15.98 -2.17 10.08
CA ILE A 203 15.27 -1.51 11.18
C ILE A 203 16.23 -1.42 12.38
N PRO A 204 16.45 -0.23 12.96
CA PRO A 204 17.31 -0.08 14.13
C PRO A 204 16.80 -0.91 15.32
N ASP A 205 17.71 -1.45 16.14
CA ASP A 205 17.33 -2.18 17.37
C ASP A 205 16.50 -1.31 18.33
N ASN A 206 16.77 0.00 18.36
CA ASN A 206 16.02 1.00 19.11
C ASN A 206 14.86 1.65 18.30
N TYR A 207 14.21 0.88 17.42
CA TYR A 207 13.17 1.37 16.50
C TYR A 207 12.07 2.22 17.14
N GLN A 208 11.71 1.97 18.42
CA GLN A 208 10.70 2.76 19.12
C GLN A 208 11.15 4.20 19.33
N GLU A 209 12.37 4.38 19.84
CA GLU A 209 12.96 5.71 20.03
C GLU A 209 13.13 6.41 18.69
N HIS A 210 13.60 5.66 17.69
CA HIS A 210 13.76 6.18 16.33
C HIS A 210 12.43 6.66 15.75
N TYR A 211 11.37 5.85 15.85
CA TYR A 211 10.02 6.21 15.40
C TYR A 211 9.53 7.50 16.04
N PHE A 212 9.57 7.62 17.38
CA PHE A 212 9.11 8.82 18.07
C PHE A 212 9.96 10.06 17.74
N LYS A 213 11.27 9.89 17.53
CA LYS A 213 12.14 10.98 17.05
C LYS A 213 11.76 11.41 15.64
N SER A 214 11.45 10.48 14.74
CA SER A 214 10.96 10.77 13.39
C SER A 214 9.60 11.49 13.42
N LEU A 215 8.72 11.13 14.36
CA LEU A 215 7.47 11.87 14.58
C LEU A 215 7.71 13.30 15.10
N GLU A 216 8.59 13.48 16.08
CA GLU A 216 8.99 14.78 16.63
C GLU A 216 9.57 15.69 15.54
N ASN A 217 10.37 15.11 14.64
CA ASN A 217 10.94 15.81 13.50
C ASN A 217 9.89 16.12 12.41
N GLY A 218 8.72 15.48 12.43
CA GLY A 218 7.67 15.63 11.42
C GLY A 218 7.97 14.91 10.11
N GLU A 219 8.77 13.85 10.17
CA GLU A 219 9.26 13.10 9.02
C GLU A 219 8.83 11.63 9.04
N GLY A 220 8.39 11.12 10.19
CA GLY A 220 7.82 9.78 10.33
C GLY A 220 6.29 9.74 10.15
N PHE A 221 5.75 8.54 10.02
CA PHE A 221 4.31 8.33 9.84
C PHE A 221 3.55 8.32 11.17
N ASN A 222 2.74 9.36 11.42
CA ASN A 222 1.76 9.33 12.50
C ASN A 222 0.39 8.92 11.94
N PRO A 223 -0.12 7.70 12.22
CA PRO A 223 -1.39 7.24 11.66
C PRO A 223 -2.58 8.09 12.08
N MET A 224 -2.54 8.70 13.26
CA MET A 224 -3.64 9.54 13.75
C MET A 224 -3.61 10.94 13.13
N ASP A 225 -2.44 11.45 12.79
CA ASP A 225 -2.31 12.69 12.00
C ASP A 225 -2.82 12.48 10.57
N ALA A 226 -2.46 11.34 9.96
CA ALA A 226 -2.95 10.95 8.65
C ALA A 226 -4.48 10.82 8.64
N LEU A 227 -5.06 10.11 9.60
CA LEU A 227 -6.50 9.99 9.76
C LEU A 227 -7.17 11.36 10.01
N GLU A 228 -6.58 12.25 10.81
CA GLU A 228 -7.14 13.59 11.02
C GLU A 228 -7.25 14.37 9.70
N LYS A 229 -6.21 14.31 8.86
CA LYS A 229 -6.19 14.99 7.55
C LYS A 229 -7.26 14.41 6.61
N THR A 230 -7.35 13.09 6.49
CA THR A 230 -8.34 12.42 5.65
C THR A 230 -9.77 12.61 6.16
N PHE A 231 -10.00 12.59 7.48
CA PHE A 231 -11.33 12.84 8.05
C PHE A 231 -11.83 14.25 7.72
N LYS A 232 -10.96 15.25 7.80
CA LYS A 232 -11.32 16.63 7.44
C LYS A 232 -11.58 16.79 5.94
N SER A 233 -10.75 16.17 5.10
CA SER A 233 -10.92 16.29 3.64
C SER A 233 -12.24 15.69 3.18
N GLU A 234 -12.68 14.59 3.79
CA GLU A 234 -13.93 13.90 3.48
C GLU A 234 -15.16 14.43 4.25
N GLY A 235 -14.96 15.35 5.18
CA GLY A 235 -16.02 15.89 6.05
C GLY A 235 -16.54 14.89 7.08
N LEU A 236 -15.77 13.84 7.37
CA LEU A 236 -16.07 12.85 8.40
C LEU A 236 -15.89 13.41 9.82
N ASP A 237 -15.05 14.44 9.98
CA ASP A 237 -14.90 15.19 11.22
C ASP A 237 -16.23 15.75 11.75
N LYS A 238 -17.10 16.18 10.83
CA LYS A 238 -18.45 16.68 11.14
C LYS A 238 -19.49 15.56 11.28
N LYS A 239 -19.36 14.48 10.48
CA LYS A 239 -20.30 13.36 10.49
C LYS A 239 -20.13 12.45 11.71
N ASP A 240 -18.90 12.24 12.18
CA ASP A 240 -18.58 11.50 13.40
C ASP A 240 -17.62 12.29 14.31
N PRO A 241 -18.13 13.33 15.00
CA PRO A 241 -17.31 14.17 15.86
C PRO A 241 -16.75 13.41 17.08
N LYS A 242 -17.40 12.30 17.49
CA LYS A 242 -16.95 11.48 18.63
C LYS A 242 -15.70 10.69 18.26
N LEU A 243 -15.69 10.05 17.09
CA LEU A 243 -14.50 9.37 16.58
C LEU A 243 -13.40 10.37 16.25
N PHE A 244 -13.74 11.48 15.60
CA PHE A 244 -12.77 12.54 15.28
C PHE A 244 -12.07 13.08 16.54
N LYS A 245 -12.80 13.30 17.64
CA LYS A 245 -12.20 13.70 18.93
C LYS A 245 -11.20 12.66 19.45
N LYS A 246 -11.46 11.36 19.25
CA LYS A 246 -10.51 10.29 19.61
C LYS A 246 -9.26 10.35 18.74
N ILE A 247 -9.42 10.53 17.42
CA ILE A 247 -8.30 10.66 16.48
C ILE A 247 -7.39 11.82 16.92
N VAL A 248 -7.95 13.01 17.16
CA VAL A 248 -7.19 14.19 17.63
C VAL A 248 -6.50 13.92 18.97
N LYS A 249 -7.17 13.23 19.90
CA LYS A 249 -6.56 12.84 21.19
C LYS A 249 -5.33 11.95 20.98
N TYR A 250 -5.45 10.89 20.18
CA TYR A 250 -4.35 9.95 19.97
C TYR A 250 -3.23 10.53 19.11
N ARG A 251 -3.53 11.42 18.16
CA ARG A 251 -2.51 12.20 17.45
C ARG A 251 -1.62 12.95 18.43
N LYS A 252 -2.22 13.68 19.37
CA LYS A 252 -1.47 14.43 20.39
C LYS A 252 -0.66 13.51 21.29
N ILE A 253 -1.17 12.34 21.66
CA ILE A 253 -0.42 11.35 22.46
C ILE A 253 0.81 10.84 21.71
N LEU A 254 0.72 10.62 20.38
CA LEU A 254 1.85 10.17 19.58
C LEU A 254 2.89 11.28 19.32
N GLU A 255 2.47 12.54 19.28
CA GLU A 255 3.36 13.71 19.13
C GLU A 255 4.01 14.15 20.43
N GLN A 256 3.28 14.02 21.55
CA GLN A 256 3.83 14.24 22.87
C GLN A 256 4.72 13.05 23.15
N LYS A 257 6.02 13.24 23.02
CA LYS A 257 7.04 12.41 23.69
C LYS A 257 6.52 12.11 25.08
N GLU A 258 5.92 10.95 25.31
CA GLU A 258 5.73 10.55 26.68
C GLU A 258 7.13 10.49 27.25
N LYS A 259 7.30 11.12 28.39
CA LYS A 259 8.30 10.74 29.37
C LYS A 259 8.17 9.21 29.55
N GLN A 260 8.75 8.42 28.66
CA GLN A 260 8.78 6.96 28.68
C GLN A 260 9.81 6.49 29.73
N THR A 261 9.72 7.07 30.93
CA THR A 261 10.36 6.65 32.16
C THR A 261 9.33 6.25 33.21
N SER A 262 8.10 5.89 32.81
CA SER A 262 7.18 5.18 33.70
C SER A 262 7.02 3.72 33.22
N PRO A 263 7.62 2.74 33.93
CA PRO A 263 7.50 1.31 33.63
C PRO A 263 6.05 0.79 33.58
N ILE A 264 5.13 1.50 34.22
CA ILE A 264 3.74 1.08 34.42
C ILE A 264 2.93 1.14 33.11
N LEU A 265 3.22 2.07 32.19
CA LEU A 265 2.47 2.21 30.94
C LEU A 265 2.93 1.24 29.83
N LYS A 266 4.19 0.80 29.86
CA LYS A 266 4.68 -0.29 28.99
C LYS A 266 3.92 -1.59 29.27
N TRP A 267 3.66 -1.85 30.55
CA TRP A 267 2.84 -2.99 30.98
C TRP A 267 1.39 -2.85 30.54
N THR A 268 0.75 -1.68 30.70
CA THR A 268 -0.67 -1.55 30.31
C THR A 268 -0.89 -1.56 28.80
N CYS A 269 -0.03 -0.91 28.00
CA CYS A 269 -0.13 -1.00 26.54
C CYS A 269 0.21 -2.41 26.03
N GLY A 270 1.22 -3.08 26.59
CA GLY A 270 1.54 -4.47 26.28
C GLY A 270 0.41 -5.43 26.66
N VAL A 271 -0.20 -5.28 27.83
CA VAL A 271 -1.33 -6.11 28.30
C VAL A 271 -2.60 -5.83 27.50
N ILE A 272 -2.87 -4.59 27.09
CA ILE A 272 -4.04 -4.26 26.25
C ILE A 272 -3.85 -4.82 24.84
N CYS A 273 -2.66 -4.67 24.23
CA CYS A 273 -2.37 -5.25 22.92
C CYS A 273 -2.40 -6.79 22.95
N SER A 274 -1.79 -7.42 23.96
CA SER A 274 -1.84 -8.87 24.16
C SER A 274 -3.26 -9.36 24.44
N GLY A 275 -4.04 -8.63 25.23
CA GLY A 275 -5.44 -8.94 25.50
C GLY A 275 -6.33 -8.83 24.25
N LEU A 276 -6.09 -7.85 23.38
CA LEU A 276 -6.79 -7.69 22.10
C LEU A 276 -6.37 -8.78 21.09
N ILE A 277 -5.11 -9.19 21.09
CA ILE A 277 -4.60 -10.31 20.28
C ILE A 277 -5.20 -11.63 20.77
N ILE A 278 -5.17 -11.92 22.08
CA ILE A 278 -5.76 -13.12 22.67
C ILE A 278 -7.28 -13.15 22.48
N TYR A 279 -7.97 -12.01 22.63
CA TYR A 279 -9.40 -11.91 22.35
C TYR A 279 -9.71 -12.11 20.87
N GLY A 280 -8.88 -11.54 19.97
CA GLY A 280 -8.96 -11.78 18.53
C GLY A 280 -8.77 -13.26 18.18
N PHE A 281 -7.76 -13.90 18.75
CA PHE A 281 -7.49 -15.34 18.60
C PHE A 281 -8.62 -16.20 19.16
N LEU A 282 -9.15 -15.91 20.36
CA LEU A 282 -10.28 -16.66 20.96
C LEU A 282 -11.56 -16.50 20.14
N LYS A 283 -11.83 -15.31 19.61
CA LYS A 283 -12.99 -15.06 18.75
C LYS A 283 -12.85 -15.74 17.38
N HIS A 284 -11.64 -15.79 16.84
CA HIS A 284 -11.33 -16.53 15.62
C HIS A 284 -11.42 -18.04 15.83
N TYR A 285 -10.86 -18.56 16.93
CA TYR A 285 -10.92 -19.97 17.31
C TYR A 285 -12.36 -20.46 17.55
N LYS A 286 -13.18 -19.69 18.26
CA LYS A 286 -14.62 -20.00 18.43
C LYS A 286 -15.41 -19.97 17.12
N LYS A 287 -15.03 -19.11 16.17
CA LYS A 287 -15.70 -19.03 14.86
C LYS A 287 -15.34 -20.22 13.96
N HIS A 288 -14.17 -20.84 14.14
CA HIS A 288 -13.71 -21.97 13.31
C HIS A 288 -13.85 -23.35 13.95
N HIS A 289 -14.26 -23.44 15.22
CA HIS A 289 -14.59 -24.70 15.91
C HIS A 289 -16.05 -24.80 16.39
N SER A 290 -16.90 -23.84 16.01
CA SER A 290 -18.36 -23.97 16.18
C SER A 290 -19.04 -24.76 15.03
N ASP A 291 -18.31 -25.10 13.98
CA ASP A 291 -18.81 -25.89 12.84
C ASP A 291 -18.33 -27.35 12.86
N SER A 292 -17.88 -27.84 14.03
CA SER A 292 -17.59 -29.26 14.24
C SER A 292 -18.17 -29.77 15.56
N ILE A 293 -19.50 -29.88 15.62
CA ILE A 293 -20.24 -31.03 16.18
C ILE A 293 -21.47 -31.23 15.28
#